data_AF-A0A9D2RGS5-F1
#
_entry.id   AF-A0A9D2RGS5-F1
#
_cell.length_a   1.000
_cell.length_b   1.000
_cell.length_c   1.000
_cell.angle_alpha   90.00
_cell.angle_beta   90.00
_cell.angle_gamma   90.00
#
_symmetry.space_group_name_H-M   'P 1'
#
loop_
_entity.id
_entity.type
_entity.pdbx_description
1 polymer ?
#
loop_
_entity_poly.entity_id
_entity_poly.type
_entity_poly.pdbx_seq_one_letter_code
_entity_poly.pdbx_strand_id
1 'polypeptide(L)'
;MAESMPVREAFRDMFFNGQYHAVSLQSIIVYVAMITFFVVITNYKYLNKTEQIHACQFSILLIYAILVALFYAFWKFKPVVDLRNELGGIFSSFQADRFYWTYPAVWYIILAYVLYFITILWSGRCLFTIGKIVKIVLIFFVGMNVWNNSNVQINWNKLMDSDYSKSGYLSWNDFYATDMFSEIIDYIGKDTSTYKVGSVGLYPSIALYNGFYCIDGYSNNYSLEYKHEFRKIIAEELEKDDDLKTYFDEWGNRCYLFSSEIPFQYYFTKNSKMEIEDWDVNINQLKNMGCDYILSTIKINNQSLALQNQFEMALHSYKIYLYKVQ
;
A
#
# COMPACT_ATOMS: atom_id res chain seq x y z
N MET A 1 -18.46 -3.82 -2.08
CA MET A 1 -18.77 -4.99 -2.95
C MET A 1 -17.62 -5.27 -3.91
N ALA A 2 -17.55 -6.44 -4.55
CA ALA A 2 -16.52 -6.68 -5.57
C ALA A 2 -16.79 -5.81 -6.82
N GLU A 3 -15.76 -5.16 -7.33
CA GLU A 3 -15.86 -4.28 -8.50
C GLU A 3 -15.48 -5.00 -9.80
N SER A 4 -16.25 -4.75 -10.85
CA SER A 4 -16.00 -5.28 -12.19
C SER A 4 -15.15 -4.33 -13.04
N MET A 5 -14.41 -4.88 -13.99
CA MET A 5 -13.63 -4.14 -14.97
C MET A 5 -13.88 -4.71 -16.38
N PRO A 6 -13.85 -3.90 -17.45
CA PRO A 6 -13.92 -4.42 -18.80
C PRO A 6 -12.81 -5.46 -19.06
N VAL A 7 -13.17 -6.65 -19.55
CA VAL A 7 -12.25 -7.80 -19.68
C VAL A 7 -10.98 -7.46 -20.46
N ARG A 8 -11.13 -6.72 -21.56
CA ARG A 8 -10.00 -6.30 -22.39
C ARG A 8 -9.03 -5.39 -21.64
N GLU A 9 -9.56 -4.48 -20.83
CA GLU A 9 -8.75 -3.54 -20.04
C GLU A 9 -8.08 -4.28 -18.89
N ALA A 10 -8.82 -5.12 -18.16
CA ALA A 10 -8.29 -5.95 -17.09
C ALA A 10 -7.16 -6.86 -17.58
N PHE A 11 -7.33 -7.53 -18.73
CA PHE A 11 -6.29 -8.36 -19.32
C PHE A 11 -5.06 -7.53 -19.72
N ARG A 12 -5.27 -6.42 -20.43
CA ARG A 12 -4.17 -5.56 -20.92
C ARG A 12 -3.37 -4.99 -19.76
N ASP A 13 -4.06 -4.45 -18.76
CA ASP A 13 -3.43 -3.85 -17.59
C ASP A 13 -2.64 -4.91 -16.80
N MET A 14 -3.27 -6.05 -16.50
CA MET A 14 -2.60 -7.16 -15.82
C MET A 14 -1.38 -7.66 -16.61
N PHE A 15 -1.50 -7.83 -17.92
CA PHE A 15 -0.42 -8.39 -18.74
C PHE A 15 0.79 -7.45 -18.86
N PHE A 16 0.56 -6.15 -19.10
CA PHE A 16 1.65 -5.19 -19.33
C PHE A 16 2.14 -4.46 -18.08
N ASN A 17 1.24 -4.13 -17.15
CA ASN A 17 1.53 -3.33 -15.96
C ASN A 17 1.56 -4.17 -14.68
N GLY A 18 0.87 -5.31 -14.67
CA GLY A 18 0.71 -6.14 -13.48
C GLY A 18 -0.38 -5.58 -12.57
N GLN A 19 -0.41 -6.05 -11.32
CA GLN A 19 -1.38 -5.59 -10.32
C GLN A 19 -0.64 -4.74 -9.27
N TYR A 20 -1.25 -3.66 -8.77
CA TYR A 20 -0.57 -2.68 -7.91
C TYR A 20 -0.05 -3.25 -6.57
N HIS A 21 -0.61 -4.34 -6.05
CA HIS A 21 -0.10 -5.06 -4.89
C HIS A 21 1.11 -5.93 -5.19
N ALA A 22 1.31 -6.34 -6.45
CA ALA A 22 2.39 -7.20 -6.90
C ALA A 22 3.00 -6.65 -8.20
N VAL A 23 3.45 -5.40 -8.16
CA VAL A 23 3.97 -4.69 -9.33
C VAL A 23 5.20 -5.41 -9.87
N SER A 24 5.11 -5.91 -11.11
CA SER A 24 6.20 -6.65 -11.77
C SER A 24 7.06 -5.80 -12.71
N LEU A 25 6.60 -4.61 -13.13
CA LEU A 25 7.32 -3.69 -14.01
C LEU A 25 7.81 -4.37 -15.32
N GLN A 26 6.97 -5.24 -15.86
CA GLN A 26 7.33 -6.19 -16.91
C GLN A 26 7.17 -5.67 -18.33
N SER A 27 6.66 -4.45 -18.55
CA SER A 27 6.24 -3.98 -19.88
C SER A 27 7.34 -4.14 -20.95
N ILE A 28 8.58 -3.75 -20.64
CA ILE A 28 9.75 -3.94 -21.52
C ILE A 28 10.03 -5.43 -21.74
N ILE A 29 9.97 -6.24 -20.68
CA ILE A 29 10.21 -7.69 -20.71
C ILE A 29 9.21 -8.37 -21.64
N VAL A 30 7.92 -7.99 -21.59
CA VAL A 30 6.86 -8.54 -22.45
C VAL A 30 7.23 -8.39 -23.93
N TYR A 31 7.57 -7.17 -24.37
CA TYR A 31 7.88 -6.93 -25.79
C TYR A 31 9.10 -7.73 -26.26
N VAL A 32 10.18 -7.73 -25.47
CA VAL A 32 11.40 -8.46 -25.84
C VAL A 32 11.15 -9.96 -25.79
N ALA A 33 10.39 -10.45 -24.81
CA ALA A 33 10.05 -11.88 -24.71
C ALA A 33 9.22 -12.36 -25.90
N MET A 34 8.26 -11.56 -26.40
CA MET A 34 7.48 -11.92 -27.60
C MET A 34 8.37 -11.99 -28.86
N ILE A 35 9.32 -11.05 -29.01
CA ILE A 35 10.29 -11.08 -30.12
C ILE A 35 11.18 -12.31 -30.00
N THR A 36 11.77 -12.54 -28.82
CA THR A 36 12.63 -13.71 -28.57
C THR A 36 11.87 -15.01 -28.80
N PHE A 37 10.61 -15.11 -28.36
CA PHE A 37 9.77 -16.28 -28.58
C PHE A 37 9.59 -16.58 -30.07
N PHE A 38 9.25 -15.58 -30.88
CA PHE A 38 9.10 -15.75 -32.32
C PHE A 38 10.40 -16.23 -32.98
N VAL A 39 11.54 -15.65 -32.61
CA VAL A 39 12.86 -16.06 -33.13
C VAL A 39 13.23 -17.48 -32.68
N VAL A 40 12.97 -17.85 -31.42
CA VAL A 40 13.26 -19.18 -30.89
C VAL A 40 12.40 -20.25 -31.57
N ILE A 41 11.11 -20.01 -31.75
CA ILE A 41 10.19 -20.97 -32.40
C ILE A 41 10.51 -21.14 -33.89
N THR A 42 10.80 -20.05 -34.61
CA THR A 42 11.19 -20.12 -36.03
C THR A 42 12.50 -20.88 -36.24
N ASN A 43 13.42 -20.80 -35.28
CA ASN A 43 14.71 -21.50 -35.33
C ASN A 43 14.73 -22.82 -34.54
N TYR A 44 13.58 -23.30 -34.04
CA TYR A 44 13.50 -24.41 -33.08
C TYR A 44 14.21 -25.69 -33.56
N LYS A 45 14.10 -26.01 -34.86
CA LYS A 45 14.73 -27.19 -35.47
C LYS A 45 16.26 -27.16 -35.46
N TYR A 46 16.85 -25.97 -35.35
CA TYR A 46 18.31 -25.77 -35.33
C TYR A 46 18.88 -25.73 -33.91
N LEU A 47 18.02 -25.73 -32.89
CA LEU A 47 18.42 -25.79 -31.49
C LEU A 47 18.84 -27.20 -31.09
N ASN A 48 19.83 -27.32 -30.20
CA ASN A 48 20.19 -28.61 -29.61
C ASN A 48 19.12 -29.08 -28.60
N LYS A 49 19.22 -30.34 -28.13
CA LYS A 49 18.21 -30.91 -27.22
C LYS A 49 18.00 -30.11 -25.93
N THR A 50 19.06 -29.57 -25.35
CA THR A 50 18.98 -28.77 -24.11
C THR A 50 18.29 -27.43 -24.37
N GLU A 51 18.62 -26.76 -25.47
CA GLU A 51 17.99 -25.51 -25.90
C GLU A 51 16.52 -25.69 -26.26
N GLN A 52 16.15 -26.83 -26.86
CA GLN A 52 14.76 -27.20 -27.13
C GLN A 52 13.95 -27.36 -25.82
N ILE A 53 14.54 -27.98 -24.79
CA ILE A 53 13.93 -28.08 -23.45
C ILE A 53 13.72 -26.68 -22.86
N HIS A 54 14.74 -25.82 -22.91
CA HIS A 54 14.62 -24.44 -22.44
C HIS A 54 13.58 -23.65 -23.23
N ALA A 55 13.44 -23.90 -24.54
CA ALA A 55 12.44 -23.24 -25.37
C ALA A 55 11.03 -23.68 -24.97
N CYS A 56 10.84 -24.96 -24.63
CA CYS A 56 9.59 -25.45 -24.06
C CYS A 56 9.31 -24.81 -22.69
N GLN A 57 10.29 -24.73 -21.78
CA GLN A 57 10.14 -24.08 -20.48
C GLN A 57 9.76 -22.60 -20.62
N PHE A 58 10.44 -21.88 -21.50
CA PHE A 58 10.15 -20.48 -21.83
C PHE A 58 8.73 -20.31 -22.37
N SER A 59 8.30 -21.20 -23.28
CA SER A 59 6.94 -21.20 -23.84
C SER A 59 5.88 -21.45 -22.77
N ILE A 60 6.12 -22.40 -21.86
CA ILE A 60 5.23 -22.71 -20.74
C ILE A 60 5.08 -21.49 -19.82
N LEU A 61 6.18 -20.78 -19.53
CA LEU A 61 6.13 -19.56 -18.71
C LEU A 61 5.33 -18.44 -19.37
N LEU A 62 5.49 -18.23 -20.68
CA LEU A 62 4.69 -17.25 -21.43
C LEU A 62 3.19 -17.61 -21.42
N ILE A 63 2.87 -18.88 -21.65
CA ILE A 63 1.49 -19.38 -21.57
C ILE A 63 0.94 -19.17 -20.16
N TYR A 64 1.71 -19.51 -19.13
CA TYR A 64 1.33 -19.30 -17.73
C TYR A 64 1.04 -17.82 -17.45
N ALA A 65 1.90 -16.91 -17.89
CA ALA A 65 1.68 -15.46 -17.75
C ALA A 65 0.39 -15.02 -18.47
N ILE A 66 0.12 -15.51 -19.68
CA ILE A 66 -1.14 -15.21 -20.38
C ILE A 66 -2.34 -15.76 -19.60
N LEU A 67 -2.28 -17.00 -19.11
CA LEU A 67 -3.37 -17.65 -18.39
C LEU A 67 -3.73 -16.93 -17.10
N VAL A 68 -2.75 -16.44 -16.35
CA VAL A 68 -3.02 -15.66 -15.14
C VAL A 68 -3.62 -14.29 -15.47
N ALA A 69 -3.19 -13.61 -16.55
CA ALA A 69 -3.85 -12.37 -17.00
C ALA A 69 -5.29 -12.63 -17.44
N LEU A 70 -5.55 -13.74 -18.14
CA LEU A 70 -6.89 -14.17 -18.52
C LEU A 70 -7.73 -14.50 -17.29
N PHE A 71 -7.16 -15.20 -16.30
CA PHE A 71 -7.85 -15.54 -15.06
C PHE A 71 -8.20 -14.28 -14.25
N TYR A 72 -7.27 -13.32 -14.16
CA TYR A 72 -7.53 -12.01 -13.56
C TYR A 72 -8.68 -11.29 -14.27
N ALA A 73 -8.62 -11.21 -15.59
CA ALA A 73 -9.66 -10.55 -16.40
C ALA A 73 -11.03 -11.24 -16.28
N PHE A 74 -11.03 -12.57 -16.22
CA PHE A 74 -12.22 -13.38 -15.95
C PHE A 74 -12.79 -13.10 -14.55
N TRP A 75 -11.93 -13.02 -13.52
CA TRP A 75 -12.37 -12.77 -12.15
C TRP A 75 -12.96 -11.36 -11.95
N LYS A 76 -12.55 -10.40 -12.78
CA LYS A 76 -13.08 -9.03 -12.85
C LYS A 76 -14.24 -8.86 -13.85
N PHE A 77 -14.60 -9.91 -14.59
CA PHE A 77 -15.66 -9.84 -15.59
C PHE A 77 -17.02 -9.63 -14.93
N LYS A 78 -17.80 -8.65 -15.40
CA LYS A 78 -19.06 -8.24 -14.78
C LYS A 78 -20.02 -9.39 -14.42
N PRO A 79 -20.38 -10.34 -15.32
CA PRO A 79 -21.25 -11.45 -14.95
C PRO A 79 -20.69 -12.35 -13.84
N VAL A 80 -19.37 -12.54 -13.77
CA VAL A 80 -18.71 -13.31 -12.71
C VAL A 80 -18.75 -12.55 -11.39
N VAL A 81 -18.53 -11.24 -11.43
CA VAL A 81 -18.60 -10.35 -10.26
C VAL A 81 -20.04 -10.25 -9.72
N ASP A 82 -21.01 -10.04 -10.59
CA ASP A 82 -22.43 -9.96 -10.24
C ASP A 82 -22.88 -11.26 -9.57
N LEU A 83 -22.56 -12.42 -10.16
CA LEU A 83 -22.83 -13.74 -9.55
C LEU A 83 -22.18 -13.91 -8.17
N ARG A 84 -20.93 -13.49 -8.00
CA ARG A 84 -20.22 -13.57 -6.72
C ARG A 84 -20.83 -12.66 -5.66
N ASN A 85 -21.28 -11.47 -6.05
CA ASN A 85 -21.98 -10.55 -5.16
C ASN A 85 -23.37 -11.08 -4.78
N GLU A 86 -24.10 -11.73 -5.70
CA GLU A 86 -25.39 -12.40 -5.43
C GLU A 86 -25.25 -13.57 -4.45
N LEU A 87 -24.20 -14.40 -4.60
CA LEU A 87 -23.93 -15.52 -3.68
C LEU A 87 -23.52 -15.04 -2.28
N GLY A 88 -22.92 -13.85 -2.18
CA GLY A 88 -22.52 -13.23 -0.92
C GLY A 88 -21.44 -13.98 -0.13
N GLY A 89 -21.20 -13.50 1.09
CA GLY A 89 -20.28 -14.12 2.05
C GLY A 89 -18.85 -14.28 1.51
N ILE A 90 -18.34 -15.51 1.52
CA ILE A 90 -16.98 -15.80 1.04
C ILE A 90 -16.83 -15.56 -0.46
N PHE A 91 -17.89 -15.72 -1.26
CA PHE A 91 -17.78 -15.60 -2.72
C PHE A 91 -17.60 -14.15 -3.18
N SER A 92 -18.25 -13.20 -2.50
CA SER A 92 -18.05 -11.76 -2.74
C SER A 92 -16.70 -11.27 -2.26
N SER A 93 -16.19 -11.81 -1.15
CA SER A 93 -14.99 -11.28 -0.47
C SER A 93 -13.68 -12.00 -0.83
N PHE A 94 -13.74 -13.26 -1.25
CA PHE A 94 -12.54 -14.03 -1.60
C PHE A 94 -11.89 -13.50 -2.88
N GLN A 95 -10.58 -13.26 -2.84
CA GLN A 95 -9.82 -12.70 -3.95
C GLN A 95 -8.96 -13.79 -4.62
N ALA A 96 -9.61 -14.70 -5.36
CA ALA A 96 -8.90 -15.75 -6.08
C ALA A 96 -7.93 -15.18 -7.13
N ASP A 97 -8.23 -13.99 -7.67
CA ASP A 97 -7.40 -13.27 -8.62
C ASP A 97 -5.96 -13.06 -8.14
N ARG A 98 -5.70 -13.06 -6.82
CA ARG A 98 -4.37 -12.97 -6.19
C ARG A 98 -3.36 -14.05 -6.63
N PHE A 99 -3.73 -15.02 -7.47
CA PHE A 99 -2.72 -15.79 -8.22
C PHE A 99 -1.73 -14.91 -8.99
N TYR A 100 -2.09 -13.66 -9.31
CA TYR A 100 -1.15 -12.68 -9.87
C TYR A 100 0.10 -12.41 -9.01
N TRP A 101 0.15 -12.77 -7.73
CA TRP A 101 1.34 -12.58 -6.90
C TRP A 101 2.58 -13.33 -7.40
N THR A 102 2.40 -14.33 -8.27
CA THR A 102 3.51 -15.03 -8.94
C THR A 102 4.11 -14.25 -10.12
N TYR A 103 3.48 -13.15 -10.56
CA TYR A 103 3.87 -12.40 -11.76
C TYR A 103 5.30 -11.89 -11.75
N PRO A 104 5.76 -11.20 -10.69
CA PRO A 104 7.13 -10.72 -10.65
C PRO A 104 8.11 -11.87 -10.90
N ALA A 105 7.99 -12.96 -10.15
CA ALA A 105 8.88 -14.12 -10.30
C ALA A 105 8.85 -14.68 -11.73
N VAL A 106 7.65 -14.88 -12.31
CA VAL A 106 7.53 -15.42 -13.67
C VAL A 106 8.15 -14.51 -14.72
N TRP A 107 7.88 -13.20 -14.68
CA TRP A 107 8.42 -12.26 -15.67
C TRP A 107 9.94 -12.12 -15.58
N TYR A 108 10.53 -12.16 -14.38
CA TYR A 108 11.98 -12.13 -14.24
C TYR A 108 12.66 -13.46 -14.61
N ILE A 109 11.98 -14.61 -14.48
CA ILE A 109 12.45 -15.88 -15.05
C ILE A 109 12.36 -15.85 -16.59
N ILE A 110 11.28 -15.30 -17.15
CA ILE A 110 11.14 -15.06 -18.61
C ILE A 110 12.29 -14.16 -19.09
N LEU A 111 12.63 -13.09 -18.37
CA LEU A 111 13.78 -12.25 -18.69
C LEU A 111 15.09 -13.04 -18.68
N ALA A 112 15.30 -13.94 -17.73
CA ALA A 112 16.48 -14.80 -17.71
C ALA A 112 16.57 -15.68 -18.98
N TYR A 113 15.44 -16.27 -19.42
CA TYR A 113 15.39 -17.01 -20.69
C TYR A 113 15.62 -16.12 -21.90
N VAL A 114 15.09 -14.89 -21.92
CA VAL A 114 15.37 -13.91 -22.98
C VAL A 114 16.88 -13.67 -23.10
N LEU A 115 17.56 -13.40 -21.99
CA LEU A 115 19.00 -13.20 -21.95
C LEU A 115 19.79 -14.45 -22.36
N TYR A 116 19.31 -15.64 -21.96
CA TYR A 116 19.87 -16.92 -22.38
C TYR A 116 19.79 -17.10 -23.91
N PHE A 117 18.60 -16.94 -24.50
CA PHE A 117 18.40 -17.13 -25.94
C PHE A 117 19.11 -16.08 -26.79
N ILE A 118 19.21 -14.82 -26.33
CA ILE A 118 20.07 -13.82 -26.99
C ILE A 118 21.52 -14.32 -27.06
N THR A 119 22.01 -14.99 -26.01
CA THR A 119 23.38 -15.52 -25.97
C THR A 119 23.57 -16.67 -26.97
N ILE A 120 22.61 -17.58 -27.06
CA ILE A 120 22.66 -18.73 -27.97
C ILE A 120 22.56 -18.30 -29.43
N LEU A 121 21.54 -17.51 -29.75
CA LEU A 121 21.24 -17.11 -31.14
C LEU A 121 22.34 -16.24 -31.74
N TRP A 122 23.05 -15.46 -30.93
CA TRP A 122 24.10 -14.54 -31.40
C TRP A 122 25.51 -15.01 -31.00
N SER A 123 25.69 -16.32 -30.81
CA SER A 123 26.98 -16.93 -30.45
C SER A 123 28.03 -16.94 -31.57
N GLY A 124 27.66 -16.61 -32.81
CA GLY A 124 28.58 -16.50 -33.95
C GLY A 124 29.57 -15.32 -33.82
N ARG A 125 30.81 -15.48 -34.32
CA ARG A 125 31.93 -14.53 -34.15
C ARG A 125 31.57 -13.06 -34.44
N CYS A 126 30.74 -12.78 -35.44
CA CYS A 126 30.34 -11.42 -35.81
C CYS A 126 29.20 -10.84 -34.95
N LEU A 127 28.33 -11.67 -34.37
CA LEU A 127 27.15 -11.24 -33.61
C LEU A 127 27.36 -11.28 -32.09
N PHE A 128 28.42 -11.94 -31.62
CA PHE A 128 28.71 -12.14 -30.20
C PHE A 128 28.84 -10.81 -29.42
N THR A 129 29.60 -9.85 -29.97
CA THR A 129 29.76 -8.52 -29.34
C THR A 129 28.43 -7.77 -29.28
N ILE A 130 27.63 -7.86 -30.36
CA ILE A 130 26.31 -7.21 -30.43
C ILE A 130 25.38 -7.82 -29.38
N GLY A 131 25.42 -9.15 -29.18
CA GLY A 131 24.57 -9.85 -28.22
C GLY A 131 24.89 -9.47 -26.77
N LYS A 132 26.17 -9.29 -26.47
CA LYS A 132 26.59 -8.74 -25.17
C LYS A 132 26.07 -7.33 -24.95
N ILE A 133 26.21 -6.45 -25.94
CA ILE A 133 25.72 -5.06 -25.84
C ILE A 133 24.21 -5.05 -25.65
N VAL A 134 23.44 -5.81 -26.43
CA VAL A 134 21.98 -5.87 -26.32
C VAL A 134 21.54 -6.35 -24.93
N LYS A 135 22.21 -7.37 -24.35
CA LYS A 135 21.91 -7.80 -22.98
C LYS A 135 22.18 -6.71 -21.95
N ILE A 136 23.33 -6.04 -22.04
CA ILE A 136 23.69 -4.94 -21.12
C ILE A 136 22.65 -3.82 -21.22
N VAL A 137 22.30 -3.42 -22.45
CA VAL A 137 21.30 -2.39 -22.71
C VAL A 137 19.92 -2.80 -22.17
N LEU A 138 19.50 -4.05 -22.40
CA LEU A 138 18.23 -4.57 -21.88
C LEU A 138 18.20 -4.56 -20.34
N ILE A 139 19.26 -5.07 -19.70
CA ILE A 139 19.39 -5.06 -18.23
C ILE A 139 19.37 -3.62 -17.70
N PHE A 140 20.06 -2.70 -18.38
CA PHE A 140 20.07 -1.29 -18.02
C PHE A 140 18.68 -0.67 -18.10
N PHE A 141 17.93 -0.87 -19.19
CA PHE A 141 16.59 -0.31 -19.33
C PHE A 141 15.57 -0.93 -18.36
N VAL A 142 15.62 -2.25 -18.14
CA VAL A 142 14.79 -2.91 -17.13
C VAL A 142 15.16 -2.38 -15.73
N GLY A 143 16.46 -2.27 -15.43
CA GLY A 143 16.96 -1.71 -14.16
C GLY A 143 16.55 -0.26 -13.94
N MET A 144 16.61 0.59 -14.96
CA MET A 144 16.13 1.97 -14.92
C MET A 144 14.61 2.05 -14.73
N ASN A 145 13.85 1.14 -15.35
CA ASN A 145 12.41 1.08 -15.15
C ASN A 145 12.08 0.71 -13.69
N VAL A 146 12.78 -0.28 -13.12
CA VAL A 146 12.67 -0.64 -11.69
C VAL A 146 13.08 0.52 -10.80
N TRP A 147 14.20 1.17 -11.09
CA TRP A 147 14.68 2.32 -10.32
C TRP A 147 13.65 3.44 -10.25
N ASN A 148 13.11 3.85 -11.40
CA ASN A 148 12.21 5.00 -11.49
C ASN A 148 10.77 4.71 -11.01
N ASN A 149 10.29 3.47 -11.12
CA ASN A 149 8.87 3.13 -10.89
C ASN A 149 8.64 2.18 -9.69
N SER A 150 9.67 1.90 -8.90
CA SER A 150 9.54 1.13 -7.66
C SER A 150 10.02 1.94 -6.45
N ASN A 151 9.86 1.36 -5.27
CA ASN A 151 10.35 1.94 -4.02
C ASN A 151 11.88 1.95 -3.89
N VAL A 152 12.64 1.40 -4.86
CA VAL A 152 14.11 1.34 -4.79
C VAL A 152 14.73 2.74 -4.74
N GLN A 153 14.34 3.66 -5.62
CA GLN A 153 14.88 5.02 -5.62
C GLN A 153 14.52 5.77 -4.33
N ILE A 154 13.27 5.63 -3.88
CA ILE A 154 12.80 6.23 -2.62
C ILE A 154 13.64 5.72 -1.45
N ASN A 155 13.83 4.41 -1.35
CA ASN A 155 14.62 3.79 -0.29
C ASN A 155 16.10 4.19 -0.36
N TRP A 156 16.66 4.30 -1.58
CA TRP A 156 18.03 4.76 -1.76
C TRP A 156 18.22 6.20 -1.29
N ASN A 157 17.32 7.10 -1.68
CA ASN A 157 17.36 8.49 -1.24
C ASN A 157 17.26 8.60 0.28
N LYS A 158 16.38 7.80 0.92
CA LYS A 158 16.26 7.72 2.39
C LYS A 158 17.54 7.24 3.08
N LEU A 159 18.28 6.30 2.47
CA LEU A 159 19.55 5.82 3.00
C LEU A 159 20.64 6.89 2.94
N MET A 160 20.58 7.79 1.94
CA MET A 160 21.57 8.85 1.76
C MET A 160 21.28 10.09 2.61
N ASP A 161 20.00 10.50 2.69
CA ASP A 161 19.56 11.60 3.54
C ASP A 161 18.15 11.30 4.08
N SER A 162 18.07 11.12 5.40
CA SER A 162 16.82 10.78 6.10
C SER A 162 15.96 11.99 6.44
N ASP A 163 16.42 13.20 6.12
CA ASP A 163 15.67 14.43 6.38
C ASP A 163 14.40 14.49 5.51
N TYR A 164 13.25 14.62 6.16
CA TYR A 164 11.95 14.73 5.50
C TYR A 164 11.90 15.91 4.52
N SER A 165 12.52 17.04 4.88
CA SER A 165 12.48 18.28 4.07
C SER A 165 13.16 18.13 2.71
N LYS A 166 14.09 17.17 2.59
CA LYS A 166 14.86 16.91 1.37
C LYS A 166 14.39 15.66 0.64
N SER A 167 14.06 14.61 1.38
CA SER A 167 13.62 13.35 0.79
C SER A 167 12.14 13.34 0.42
N GLY A 168 11.32 14.15 1.10
CA GLY A 168 9.85 14.15 1.00
C GLY A 168 9.18 12.96 1.69
N TYR A 169 9.92 12.15 2.45
CA TYR A 169 9.41 10.94 3.09
C TYR A 169 9.92 10.80 4.54
N LEU A 170 9.06 10.28 5.42
CA LEU A 170 9.43 10.06 6.82
C LEU A 170 10.43 8.90 6.96
N SER A 171 11.43 9.12 7.81
CA SER A 171 12.25 8.03 8.36
C SER A 171 11.47 7.28 9.43
N TRP A 172 11.91 6.07 9.81
CA TRP A 172 11.28 5.31 10.88
C TRP A 172 11.30 6.06 12.22
N ASN A 173 12.45 6.64 12.56
CA ASN A 173 12.62 7.41 13.80
C ASN A 173 11.75 8.66 13.80
N ASP A 174 11.62 9.34 12.65
CA ASP A 174 10.76 10.51 12.54
C ASP A 174 9.27 10.12 12.62
N PHE A 175 8.87 9.03 11.96
CA PHE A 175 7.48 8.56 11.99
C PHE A 175 7.02 8.21 13.41
N TYR A 176 7.81 7.47 14.19
CA TYR A 176 7.42 7.05 15.54
C TYR A 176 7.78 8.03 16.66
N ALA A 177 8.75 8.93 16.44
CA ALA A 177 9.16 9.98 17.38
C ALA A 177 9.22 9.53 18.85
N THR A 178 9.95 8.45 19.12
CA THR A 178 9.90 7.74 20.41
C THR A 178 10.28 8.60 21.61
N ASP A 179 11.21 9.53 21.42
CA ASP A 179 11.62 10.56 22.38
C ASP A 179 10.49 11.55 22.67
N MET A 180 9.83 12.08 21.64
CA MET A 180 8.67 12.97 21.83
C MET A 180 7.53 12.27 22.59
N PHE A 181 7.20 11.03 22.23
CA PHE A 181 6.14 10.28 22.91
C PHE A 181 6.52 9.87 24.34
N SER A 182 7.82 9.69 24.63
CA SER A 182 8.28 9.50 26.01
C SER A 182 8.02 10.76 26.85
N GLU A 183 8.27 11.97 26.33
CA GLU A 183 7.93 13.22 27.02
C GLU A 183 6.43 13.37 27.27
N ILE A 184 5.59 12.91 26.33
CA ILE A 184 4.12 12.90 26.50
C ILE A 184 3.71 11.95 27.65
N ILE A 185 4.28 10.75 27.70
CA ILE A 185 4.01 9.77 28.78
C ILE A 185 4.42 10.34 30.13
N ASP A 186 5.63 10.90 30.22
CA ASP A 186 6.16 11.50 31.44
C ASP A 186 5.30 12.68 31.91
N TYR A 187 4.84 13.51 30.98
CA TYR A 187 3.94 14.62 31.28
C TYR A 187 2.57 14.15 31.81
N ILE A 188 1.99 13.10 31.23
CA ILE A 188 0.72 12.53 31.73
C ILE A 188 0.91 11.93 33.13
N GLY A 189 2.08 11.33 33.38
CA GLY A 189 2.48 10.86 34.71
C GLY A 189 1.64 9.72 35.27
N LYS A 190 0.93 8.99 34.41
CA LYS A 190 0.12 7.81 34.75
C LYS A 190 0.56 6.62 33.92
N ASP A 191 0.36 5.42 34.47
CA ASP A 191 0.54 4.16 33.74
C ASP A 191 -0.37 4.11 32.51
N THR A 192 0.20 3.90 31.32
CA THR A 192 -0.51 3.91 30.03
C THR A 192 -1.55 2.80 29.91
N SER A 193 -1.51 1.77 30.76
CA SER A 193 -2.52 0.70 30.82
C SER A 193 -3.82 1.13 31.52
N THR A 194 -3.80 2.26 32.24
CA THR A 194 -4.94 2.71 33.05
C THR A 194 -5.91 3.64 32.32
N TYR A 195 -5.55 4.10 31.13
CA TYR A 195 -6.34 4.98 30.29
C TYR A 195 -6.11 4.67 28.83
N LYS A 196 -6.99 5.16 27.95
CA LYS A 196 -6.78 5.10 26.51
C LYS A 196 -6.59 6.47 25.89
N VAL A 197 -5.94 6.47 24.73
CA VAL A 197 -5.77 7.64 23.88
C VAL A 197 -6.48 7.46 22.54
N GLY A 198 -6.90 8.57 21.94
CA GLY A 198 -7.34 8.66 20.55
C GLY A 198 -6.41 9.57 19.76
N SER A 199 -6.41 9.41 18.43
CA SER A 199 -5.49 10.03 17.49
C SER A 199 -6.26 10.79 16.41
N VAL A 200 -5.98 12.08 16.24
CA VAL A 200 -6.63 12.95 15.24
C VAL A 200 -5.59 13.60 14.35
N GLY A 201 -5.74 13.48 13.03
CA GLY A 201 -4.68 13.89 12.09
C GLY A 201 -3.37 13.11 12.26
N LEU A 202 -3.38 12.03 13.05
CA LEU A 202 -2.23 11.21 13.42
C LEU A 202 -2.57 9.73 13.21
N TYR A 203 -1.62 8.96 12.68
CA TYR A 203 -1.78 7.50 12.61
C TYR A 203 -1.81 6.88 14.03
N PRO A 204 -2.88 6.16 14.42
CA PRO A 204 -2.96 5.48 15.73
C PRO A 204 -1.82 4.49 16.01
N SER A 205 -1.19 3.95 14.96
CA SER A 205 -0.02 3.08 15.09
C SER A 205 1.15 3.77 15.78
N ILE A 206 1.26 5.10 15.70
CA ILE A 206 2.32 5.87 16.34
C ILE A 206 2.14 5.82 17.87
N ALA A 207 0.94 6.12 18.37
CA ALA A 207 0.64 6.02 19.79
C ALA A 207 0.77 4.58 20.30
N LEU A 208 0.23 3.61 19.56
CA LEU A 208 0.30 2.19 19.90
C LEU A 208 1.75 1.68 20.01
N TYR A 209 2.61 2.05 19.04
CA TYR A 209 4.03 1.67 19.06
C TYR A 209 4.78 2.23 20.26
N ASN A 210 4.41 3.42 20.71
CA ASN A 210 4.98 4.08 21.88
C ASN A 210 4.39 3.60 23.21
N GLY A 211 3.56 2.55 23.22
CA GLY A 211 3.10 1.90 24.45
C GLY A 211 1.80 2.48 25.03
N PHE A 212 1.09 3.33 24.29
CA PHE A 212 -0.26 3.75 24.67
C PHE A 212 -1.29 2.65 24.37
N TYR A 213 -2.31 2.55 25.21
CA TYR A 213 -3.54 1.83 24.85
C TYR A 213 -4.42 2.76 24.02
N CYS A 214 -4.81 2.35 22.82
CA CYS A 214 -5.56 3.20 21.90
C CYS A 214 -7.04 2.80 21.84
N ILE A 215 -7.94 3.77 21.72
CA ILE A 215 -9.32 3.48 21.28
C ILE A 215 -9.43 3.33 19.77
N ASP A 216 -8.49 3.88 19.02
CA ASP A 216 -8.45 3.81 17.59
C ASP A 216 -7.34 2.90 17.07
N GLY A 217 -7.46 2.50 15.81
CA GLY A 217 -6.54 1.54 15.23
C GLY A 217 -6.96 1.04 13.87
N TYR A 218 -5.98 0.47 13.16
CA TYR A 218 -6.20 -0.27 11.92
C TYR A 218 -6.00 -1.74 12.21
N SER A 219 -7.09 -2.51 12.24
CA SER A 219 -7.07 -3.95 12.46
C SER A 219 -8.04 -4.66 11.53
N ASN A 220 -7.60 -5.76 10.94
CA ASN A 220 -8.46 -6.63 10.14
C ASN A 220 -9.28 -7.60 11.02
N ASN A 221 -9.05 -7.62 12.33
CA ASN A 221 -9.73 -8.53 13.25
C ASN A 221 -9.97 -7.86 14.61
N TYR A 222 -11.23 -7.54 14.88
CA TYR A 222 -11.73 -7.03 16.15
C TYR A 222 -13.25 -7.26 16.21
N SER A 223 -13.87 -7.10 17.39
CA SER A 223 -15.29 -7.45 17.55
C SER A 223 -16.21 -6.48 16.80
N LEU A 224 -17.28 -7.02 16.22
CA LEU A 224 -18.29 -6.20 15.53
C LEU A 224 -19.00 -5.26 16.52
N GLU A 225 -19.18 -5.72 17.76
CA GLU A 225 -19.71 -4.91 18.86
C GLU A 225 -18.84 -3.65 19.09
N TYR A 226 -17.50 -3.80 19.06
CA TYR A 226 -16.60 -2.67 19.19
C TYR A 226 -16.76 -1.69 18.02
N LYS A 227 -16.93 -2.19 16.79
CA LYS A 227 -17.20 -1.33 15.62
C LYS A 227 -18.44 -0.47 15.84
N HIS A 228 -19.52 -1.06 16.33
CA HIS A 228 -20.78 -0.35 16.57
C HIS A 228 -20.67 0.66 17.71
N GLU A 229 -19.98 0.32 18.81
CA GLU A 229 -19.73 1.28 19.89
C GLU A 229 -18.82 2.43 19.45
N PHE A 230 -17.81 2.14 18.62
CA PHE A 230 -16.92 3.17 18.06
C PHE A 230 -17.66 4.07 17.06
N ARG A 231 -18.55 3.52 16.22
CA ARG A 231 -19.37 4.30 15.28
C ARG A 231 -20.17 5.40 15.97
N LYS A 232 -20.67 5.13 17.19
CA LYS A 232 -21.41 6.11 17.99
C LYS A 232 -20.56 7.33 18.38
N ILE A 233 -19.23 7.18 18.45
CA ILE A 233 -18.31 8.29 18.72
C ILE A 233 -18.31 9.27 17.53
N ILE A 234 -18.17 8.74 16.32
CA ILE A 234 -17.95 9.53 15.09
C ILE A 234 -19.22 9.76 14.28
N ALA A 235 -20.40 9.46 14.83
CA ALA A 235 -21.64 9.39 14.06
C ALA A 235 -21.96 10.71 13.34
N GLU A 236 -21.83 11.86 14.01
CA GLU A 236 -22.10 13.16 13.41
C GLU A 236 -21.07 13.52 12.32
N GLU A 237 -19.78 13.23 12.54
CA GLU A 237 -18.75 13.41 11.50
C GLU A 237 -19.01 12.54 10.26
N LEU A 238 -19.60 11.35 10.42
CA LEU A 238 -20.00 10.53 9.28
C LEU A 238 -21.22 11.11 8.55
N GLU A 239 -22.12 11.82 9.21
CA GLU A 239 -23.26 12.47 8.53
C GLU A 239 -22.83 13.74 7.76
N LYS A 240 -21.63 14.28 8.04
CA LYS A 240 -21.04 15.41 7.30
C LYS A 240 -20.41 14.99 5.96
N ASP A 241 -20.04 13.72 5.80
CA ASP A 241 -19.30 13.22 4.63
C ASP A 241 -19.72 11.78 4.27
N ASP A 242 -20.45 11.66 3.15
CA ASP A 242 -20.98 10.38 2.64
C ASP A 242 -19.88 9.36 2.28
N ASP A 243 -18.70 9.83 1.84
CA ASP A 243 -17.57 8.96 1.50
C ASP A 243 -16.96 8.37 2.77
N LEU A 244 -16.78 9.18 3.83
CA LEU A 244 -16.33 8.69 5.15
C LEU A 244 -17.33 7.69 5.74
N LYS A 245 -18.63 7.99 5.66
CA LYS A 245 -19.69 7.10 6.13
C LYS A 245 -19.66 5.76 5.42
N THR A 246 -19.65 5.77 4.09
CA THR A 246 -19.59 4.57 3.26
C THR A 246 -18.32 3.77 3.56
N TYR A 247 -17.18 4.44 3.67
CA TYR A 247 -15.91 3.79 4.00
C TYR A 247 -15.94 3.07 5.35
N PHE A 248 -16.40 3.74 6.40
CA PHE A 248 -16.44 3.14 7.73
C PHE A 248 -17.48 2.01 7.81
N ASP A 249 -18.67 2.22 7.26
CA ASP A 249 -19.78 1.26 7.35
C ASP A 249 -19.51 0.01 6.50
N GLU A 250 -18.98 0.16 5.29
CA GLU A 250 -18.75 -0.97 4.37
C GLU A 250 -17.39 -1.67 4.54
N TRP A 251 -16.31 -0.95 4.89
CA TRP A 251 -14.97 -1.55 5.04
C TRP A 251 -14.63 -1.82 6.50
N GLY A 252 -14.72 -0.79 7.35
CA GLY A 252 -14.64 -0.93 8.81
C GLY A 252 -13.30 -1.39 9.40
N ASN A 253 -12.25 -1.71 8.66
CA ASN A 253 -10.99 -2.15 9.28
C ASN A 253 -10.27 -1.03 10.06
N ARG A 254 -10.61 0.24 9.79
CA ARG A 254 -10.09 1.41 10.51
C ARG A 254 -11.17 1.99 11.41
N CYS A 255 -10.97 1.83 12.72
CA CYS A 255 -11.66 2.63 13.73
C CYS A 255 -10.77 3.83 14.03
N TYR A 256 -10.90 4.90 13.25
CA TYR A 256 -10.14 6.13 13.44
C TYR A 256 -11.10 7.23 13.86
N LEU A 257 -10.62 8.16 14.69
CA LEU A 257 -11.34 9.36 15.06
C LEU A 257 -11.36 10.34 13.87
N PHE A 258 -12.22 10.05 12.90
CA PHE A 258 -12.34 10.83 11.68
C PHE A 258 -12.81 12.25 11.94
N SER A 259 -12.46 13.13 11.01
CA SER A 259 -13.10 14.43 10.86
C SER A 259 -13.40 14.70 9.38
N SER A 260 -14.57 15.26 9.10
CA SER A 260 -14.97 15.64 7.73
C SER A 260 -14.16 16.81 7.17
N GLU A 261 -13.47 17.59 8.00
CA GLU A 261 -12.58 18.67 7.54
C GLU A 261 -11.22 18.16 7.03
N ILE A 262 -10.82 16.97 7.46
CA ILE A 262 -9.54 16.33 7.10
C ILE A 262 -9.75 14.86 6.70
N PRO A 263 -10.62 14.57 5.72
CA PRO A 263 -11.01 13.20 5.39
C PRO A 263 -9.78 12.41 4.95
N PHE A 264 -9.58 11.26 5.59
CA PHE A 264 -8.48 10.35 5.33
C PHE A 264 -7.06 10.94 5.48
N GLN A 265 -6.88 12.07 6.16
CA GLN A 265 -5.57 12.65 6.46
C GLN A 265 -5.12 12.30 7.89
N TYR A 266 -3.97 11.66 7.99
CA TYR A 266 -3.44 11.15 9.28
C TYR A 266 -2.00 11.58 9.53
N TYR A 267 -1.54 12.59 8.80
CA TYR A 267 -0.23 13.17 8.99
C TYR A 267 -0.23 14.64 8.57
N PHE A 268 0.16 15.50 9.51
CA PHE A 268 0.39 16.92 9.26
C PHE A 268 1.77 17.30 9.80
N THR A 269 2.51 18.09 9.02
CA THR A 269 3.81 18.61 9.48
C THR A 269 3.61 19.68 10.56
N LYS A 270 4.64 19.94 11.38
CA LYS A 270 4.60 20.96 12.45
C LYS A 270 4.31 22.37 11.95
N ASN A 271 4.62 22.62 10.67
CA ASN A 271 4.38 23.89 9.98
C ASN A 271 2.96 24.01 9.41
N SER A 272 2.14 22.96 9.50
CA SER A 272 0.74 23.01 9.07
C SER A 272 -0.02 24.08 9.85
N LYS A 273 -0.81 24.86 9.13
CA LYS A 273 -1.75 25.85 9.66
C LYS A 273 -3.20 25.33 9.70
N MET A 274 -3.41 24.08 9.33
CA MET A 274 -4.72 23.46 9.41
C MET A 274 -5.14 23.36 10.88
N GLU A 275 -6.37 23.72 11.17
CA GLU A 275 -7.06 23.50 12.44
C GLU A 275 -8.42 22.87 12.11
N ILE A 276 -8.96 22.06 13.02
CA ILE A 276 -10.33 21.54 12.90
C ILE A 276 -11.23 22.47 13.69
N GLU A 277 -12.19 23.10 13.03
CA GLU A 277 -13.09 24.09 13.63
C GLU A 277 -14.37 23.46 14.18
N ASP A 278 -14.85 22.39 13.56
CA ASP A 278 -16.14 21.75 13.80
C ASP A 278 -15.99 20.23 13.89
N TRP A 279 -15.48 19.76 15.02
CA TRP A 279 -15.27 18.34 15.30
C TRP A 279 -16.36 17.78 16.22
N ASP A 280 -17.43 17.23 15.63
CA ASP A 280 -18.61 16.74 16.34
C ASP A 280 -18.49 15.25 16.68
N VAL A 281 -17.77 14.97 17.77
CA VAL A 281 -17.68 13.63 18.32
C VAL A 281 -18.46 13.47 19.61
N ASN A 282 -19.05 12.29 19.82
CA ASN A 282 -19.74 11.96 21.06
C ASN A 282 -18.74 11.70 22.19
N ILE A 283 -18.43 12.77 22.92
CA ILE A 283 -17.48 12.79 24.05
C ILE A 283 -17.88 11.83 25.16
N ASN A 284 -19.18 11.69 25.44
CA ASN A 284 -19.67 10.76 26.46
C ASN A 284 -19.37 9.31 26.08
N GLN A 285 -19.59 8.95 24.81
CA GLN A 285 -19.25 7.61 24.32
C GLN A 285 -17.74 7.37 24.33
N LEU A 286 -16.95 8.38 23.96
CA LEU A 286 -15.49 8.32 23.98
C LEU A 286 -14.95 8.01 25.39
N LYS A 287 -15.52 8.66 26.42
CA LYS A 287 -15.25 8.35 27.83
C LYS A 287 -15.75 6.97 28.25
N ASN A 288 -16.95 6.58 27.85
CA ASN A 288 -17.50 5.25 28.16
C ASN A 288 -16.61 4.12 27.62
N MET A 289 -15.91 4.36 26.50
CA MET A 289 -14.93 3.42 25.92
C MET A 289 -13.54 3.51 26.55
N GLY A 290 -13.34 4.38 27.54
CA GLY A 290 -12.14 4.52 28.37
C GLY A 290 -11.09 5.49 27.81
N CYS A 291 -11.46 6.40 26.91
CA CYS A 291 -10.52 7.37 26.34
C CYS A 291 -10.47 8.64 27.18
N ASP A 292 -9.28 8.94 27.70
CA ASP A 292 -9.04 10.10 28.57
C ASP A 292 -8.32 11.23 27.82
N TYR A 293 -7.54 10.91 26.79
CA TYR A 293 -6.69 11.87 26.08
C TYR A 293 -6.81 11.73 24.57
N ILE A 294 -6.65 12.86 23.87
CA ILE A 294 -6.53 12.92 22.41
C ILE A 294 -5.14 13.45 22.05
N LEU A 295 -4.47 12.74 21.15
CA LEU A 295 -3.20 13.11 20.54
C LEU A 295 -3.51 13.62 19.13
N SER A 296 -3.23 14.89 18.86
CA SER A 296 -3.52 15.49 17.56
C SER A 296 -2.31 16.17 16.94
N THR A 297 -2.09 16.03 15.63
CA THR A 297 -1.02 16.79 14.94
C THR A 297 -1.42 18.22 14.58
N ILE A 298 -2.72 18.50 14.63
CA ILE A 298 -3.30 19.81 14.35
C ILE A 298 -4.17 20.26 15.51
N LYS A 299 -4.40 21.56 15.61
CA LYS A 299 -5.24 22.09 16.68
C LYS A 299 -6.71 21.75 16.40
N ILE A 300 -7.43 21.36 17.45
CA ILE A 300 -8.86 21.07 17.42
C ILE A 300 -9.56 22.13 18.28
N ASN A 301 -10.48 22.88 17.68
CA ASN A 301 -11.25 23.92 18.35
C ASN A 301 -12.58 23.32 18.88
N ASN A 302 -12.48 22.44 19.88
CA ASN A 302 -13.63 21.80 20.52
C ASN A 302 -13.66 22.12 22.03
N GLN A 303 -14.79 22.67 22.52
CA GLN A 303 -14.94 23.09 23.92
C GLN A 303 -14.93 21.95 24.93
N SER A 304 -15.23 20.72 24.50
CA SER A 304 -15.20 19.52 25.33
C SER A 304 -13.80 18.89 25.45
N LEU A 305 -12.78 19.53 24.87
CA LEU A 305 -11.39 19.12 24.96
C LEU A 305 -10.57 20.21 25.65
N ALA A 306 -9.91 19.86 26.76
CA ALA A 306 -8.98 20.76 27.43
C ALA A 306 -7.56 20.53 26.92
N LEU A 307 -7.01 21.49 26.16
CA LEU A 307 -5.60 21.46 25.77
C LEU A 307 -4.72 21.45 27.03
N GLN A 308 -3.89 20.42 27.17
CA GLN A 308 -2.98 20.26 28.29
C GLN A 308 -1.59 20.81 27.97
N ASN A 309 -1.02 20.39 26.83
CA ASN A 309 0.31 20.80 26.40
C ASN A 309 0.51 20.62 24.88
N GLN A 310 1.61 21.15 24.37
CA GLN A 310 2.07 21.00 22.99
C GLN A 310 3.51 20.49 23.01
N PHE A 311 3.78 19.46 22.20
CA PHE A 311 5.08 18.82 22.09
C PHE A 311 5.63 19.00 20.68
N GLU A 312 6.80 19.62 20.57
CA GLU A 312 7.49 19.84 19.31
C GLU A 312 8.99 19.69 19.53
N MET A 313 9.65 18.89 18.69
CA MET A 313 11.10 18.74 18.72
C MET A 313 11.68 19.11 17.36
N ALA A 314 12.88 19.69 17.37
CA ALA A 314 13.55 20.13 16.13
C ALA A 314 13.77 18.98 15.15
N LEU A 315 14.10 17.79 15.67
CA LEU A 315 14.38 16.57 14.92
C LEU A 315 13.16 16.01 14.20
N HIS A 316 11.95 16.29 14.70
CA HIS A 316 10.72 15.71 14.18
C HIS A 316 9.97 16.62 13.23
N SER A 317 9.30 16.01 12.26
CA SER A 317 8.56 16.70 11.21
C SER A 317 7.15 17.12 11.63
N TYR A 318 6.65 16.67 12.78
CA TYR A 318 5.33 17.00 13.31
C TYR A 318 5.38 17.52 14.75
N LYS A 319 4.27 18.10 15.18
CA LYS A 319 4.00 18.56 16.55
C LYS A 319 2.78 17.81 17.08
N ILE A 320 2.69 17.60 18.39
CA ILE A 320 1.54 16.93 19.02
C ILE A 320 0.87 17.87 20.01
N TYR A 321 -0.42 18.10 19.81
CA TYR A 321 -1.32 18.71 20.79
C TYR A 321 -1.93 17.61 21.64
N LEU A 322 -1.68 17.66 22.95
CA LEU A 322 -2.27 16.76 23.92
C LEU A 322 -3.52 17.41 24.52
N TYR A 323 -4.67 16.79 24.30
CA TYR A 323 -5.94 17.20 24.89
C TYR A 323 -6.40 16.19 25.93
N LYS A 324 -7.05 16.67 26.98
CA LYS A 324 -7.80 15.86 27.93
C LYS A 324 -9.29 15.97 27.62
N VAL A 325 -9.97 14.84 27.60
CA VAL A 325 -11.41 14.73 27.34
C VAL A 325 -12.19 15.18 28.58
N GLN A 326 -13.06 16.19 28.44
CA GLN A 326 -13.77 16.83 29.57
C GLN A 326 -15.11 16.23 29.89
#